data_AF-A0A2D8R8U5-F1
#
_entry.id   AF-A0A2D8R8U5-F1
#
_cell.length_a   1.000
_cell.length_b   1.000
_cell.length_c   1.000
_cell.angle_alpha   90.00
_cell.angle_beta   90.00
_cell.angle_gamma   90.00
#
_symmetry.space_group_name_H-M   'P 1'
#
loop_
_entity.id
_entity.type
_entity.pdbx_description
1 polymer ?
#
loop_
_entity_poly.entity_id
_entity_poly.type
_entity_poly.pdbx_seq_one_letter_code
_entity_poly.pdbx_strand_id
1 'polypeptide(L)'
;MTAVSDETPRTESAQNARRDLFGDNRDRGSVDERAAHSAVKSNDGKDYDYMRHLNPVDLVRTLSTDATALLVDEITLAKKEGLQAVSDVKKSIIAVIVAGITLFAGTLFLMQSATYGLALTMPFWMSSLIVGGVVTLVGLILVFWAKSLASPKNLKPDATAETLRKDKNMLADHVN
;
A
#
# COMPACT_ATOMS: atom_id res chain seq x y z
N MET A 1 -22.52 -20.69 55.29
CA MET A 1 -22.49 -21.28 53.94
C MET A 1 -21.85 -20.25 53.02
N THR A 2 -20.54 -19.97 53.07
CA THR A 2 -19.35 -20.72 52.57
C THR A 2 -19.35 -21.01 51.07
N ALA A 3 -18.61 -20.17 50.34
CA ALA A 3 -17.69 -20.44 49.21
C ALA A 3 -17.36 -19.05 48.61
N VAL A 4 -16.19 -18.41 48.73
CA VAL A 4 -14.78 -18.83 48.58
C VAL A 4 -14.56 -19.71 47.37
N SER A 5 -14.11 -19.07 46.29
CA SER A 5 -13.34 -19.57 45.13
C SER A 5 -13.28 -18.39 44.14
N ASP A 6 -12.20 -18.02 43.47
CA ASP A 6 -10.82 -18.46 43.46
C ASP A 6 -10.10 -17.41 42.59
N GLU A 7 -8.87 -17.06 42.95
CA GLU A 7 -8.03 -16.10 42.24
C GLU A 7 -7.61 -16.69 40.88
N THR A 8 -7.54 -15.89 39.81
CA THR A 8 -6.48 -16.11 38.81
C THR A 8 -6.09 -14.81 38.09
N PRO A 9 -4.86 -14.29 38.31
CA PRO A 9 -4.22 -13.35 37.41
C PRO A 9 -3.55 -14.14 36.27
N ARG A 10 -4.07 -14.06 35.05
CA ARG A 10 -3.51 -14.75 33.86
C ARG A 10 -3.13 -13.78 32.74
N THR A 11 -2.23 -12.84 33.02
CA THR A 11 -1.63 -12.01 31.96
C THR A 11 -0.12 -11.85 32.03
N GLU A 12 0.56 -12.21 33.14
CA GLU A 12 2.02 -12.05 33.24
C GLU A 12 2.84 -13.24 32.71
N SER A 13 2.28 -14.45 32.67
CA SER A 13 3.01 -15.66 32.29
C SER A 13 3.27 -15.82 30.78
N ALA A 14 2.64 -15.00 29.92
CA ALA A 14 2.92 -15.01 28.48
C ALA A 14 4.04 -14.05 28.06
N GLN A 15 4.41 -13.07 28.91
CA GLN A 15 5.39 -12.05 28.56
C GLN A 15 6.82 -12.42 29.01
N ASN A 16 6.96 -13.16 30.11
CA ASN A 16 8.27 -13.57 30.63
C ASN A 16 8.96 -14.66 29.78
N ALA A 17 8.19 -15.53 29.10
CA ALA A 17 8.75 -16.60 28.26
C ALA A 17 9.50 -16.12 27.00
N ARG A 18 9.42 -14.83 26.64
CA ARG A 18 10.18 -14.24 25.52
C ARG A 18 11.52 -13.64 25.93
N ARG A 19 11.77 -13.40 27.22
CA ARG A 19 13.04 -12.82 27.69
C ARG A 19 14.14 -13.86 27.81
N ASP A 20 13.79 -15.14 27.89
CA ASP A 20 14.73 -16.25 28.06
C ASP A 20 15.26 -16.80 26.73
N LEU A 21 14.64 -16.44 25.59
CA LEU A 21 15.10 -16.78 24.25
C LEU A 21 16.26 -15.89 23.75
N PHE A 22 16.58 -14.82 24.48
CA PHE A 22 17.76 -13.98 24.26
C PHE A 22 18.73 -14.12 25.43
N GLY A 23 18.89 -15.35 25.91
CA GLY A 23 19.94 -15.76 26.82
C GLY A 23 21.29 -15.82 26.11
N ASP A 24 22.19 -14.96 26.57
CA ASP A 24 23.60 -15.26 26.83
C ASP A 24 24.42 -15.99 25.75
N ASN A 25 25.26 -15.24 25.06
CA ASN A 25 26.45 -15.81 24.43
C ASN A 25 27.66 -14.89 24.69
N ARG A 26 28.01 -14.78 25.98
CA ARG A 26 29.35 -14.37 26.40
C ARG A 26 30.26 -15.59 26.43
N ASP A 27 31.45 -15.37 25.87
CA ASP A 27 32.69 -16.13 26.03
C ASP A 27 32.77 -17.50 25.33
N ARG A 28 33.68 -17.61 24.35
CA ARG A 28 34.79 -18.60 24.37
C ARG A 28 35.72 -18.37 23.19
N GLY A 29 37.02 -18.35 23.52
CA GLY A 29 38.08 -17.79 22.71
C GLY A 29 38.42 -18.54 21.43
N SER A 30 39.11 -17.82 20.55
CA SER A 30 39.86 -18.37 19.42
C SER A 30 41.10 -17.52 19.08
N VAL A 31 41.63 -16.77 20.06
CA VAL A 31 43.00 -16.22 19.97
C VAL A 31 44.02 -17.36 19.76
N ASP A 32 43.64 -18.59 20.11
CA ASP A 32 44.43 -19.82 19.90
C ASP A 32 44.21 -20.51 18.54
N GLU A 33 43.22 -20.09 17.73
CA GLU A 33 42.95 -20.71 16.42
C GLU A 33 43.92 -20.23 15.32
N ARG A 34 44.61 -19.09 15.56
CA ARG A 34 45.64 -18.57 14.64
C ARG A 34 46.95 -19.34 14.70
N ALA A 35 47.19 -20.14 15.74
CA ALA A 35 48.42 -20.92 15.90
C ALA A 35 48.32 -22.35 15.33
N ALA A 36 47.11 -22.86 15.08
CA ALA A 36 46.90 -24.23 14.61
C ALA A 36 46.91 -24.37 13.08
N HIS A 37 46.79 -23.28 12.33
CA HIS A 37 46.70 -23.31 10.87
C HIS A 37 48.03 -23.16 10.10
N SER A 38 49.17 -23.00 10.78
CA SER A 38 50.48 -22.81 10.12
C SER A 38 51.28 -24.10 9.88
N ALA A 39 50.77 -25.27 10.31
CA ALA A 39 51.52 -26.53 10.27
C ALA A 39 50.99 -27.57 9.25
N VAL A 40 50.14 -27.17 8.29
CA VAL A 40 49.71 -28.08 7.21
C VAL A 40 50.65 -27.93 6.00
N LYS A 41 51.75 -28.68 6.12
CA LYS A 41 52.34 -29.54 5.08
C LYS A 41 52.25 -29.04 3.62
N SER A 42 53.35 -28.43 3.20
CA SER A 42 53.82 -28.43 1.81
C SER A 42 53.84 -29.86 1.28
N ASN A 43 52.98 -30.19 0.31
CA ASN A 43 53.19 -31.36 -0.52
C ASN A 43 52.49 -31.26 -1.88
N ASP A 44 53.35 -31.39 -2.88
CA ASP A 44 53.13 -32.01 -4.18
C ASP A 44 52.46 -31.18 -5.28
N GLY A 45 53.26 -30.97 -6.32
CA GLY A 45 52.86 -30.31 -7.54
C GLY A 45 51.86 -31.16 -8.29
N LYS A 46 50.63 -30.65 -8.37
CA LYS A 46 49.72 -30.96 -9.46
C LYS A 46 49.06 -29.66 -9.90
N ASP A 47 49.37 -29.31 -11.14
CA ASP A 47 48.56 -28.50 -12.04
C ASP A 47 47.90 -27.28 -11.40
N TYR A 48 48.61 -26.17 -11.52
CA TYR A 48 47.98 -24.86 -11.52
C TYR A 48 47.19 -24.66 -12.83
N ASP A 49 46.18 -25.50 -13.07
CA ASP A 49 45.10 -25.23 -14.03
C ASP A 49 44.03 -24.34 -13.37
N TYR A 50 44.47 -23.43 -12.50
CA TYR A 50 43.68 -22.30 -11.97
C TYR A 50 43.73 -21.08 -12.91
N MET A 51 44.41 -21.21 -14.07
CA MET A 51 44.54 -20.22 -15.14
C MET A 51 43.62 -20.52 -16.34
N ARG A 52 42.58 -21.33 -16.14
CA ARG A 52 41.54 -21.60 -17.15
C ARG A 52 40.17 -21.26 -16.57
N HIS A 53 39.59 -20.21 -17.13
CA HIS A 53 38.17 -19.87 -17.00
C HIS A 53 37.73 -19.26 -15.66
N LEU A 54 38.43 -18.24 -15.18
CA LEU A 54 37.67 -17.12 -14.62
C LEU A 54 37.06 -16.40 -15.82
N ASN A 55 35.96 -16.97 -16.34
CA ASN A 55 35.16 -16.26 -17.33
C ASN A 55 34.67 -14.99 -16.61
N PRO A 56 35.07 -13.78 -17.03
CA PRO A 56 34.44 -12.56 -16.52
C PRO A 56 32.91 -12.59 -16.74
N VAL A 57 32.46 -13.42 -17.70
CA VAL A 57 31.07 -13.78 -17.96
C VAL A 57 30.39 -14.47 -16.77
N ASP A 58 31.08 -15.30 -15.99
CA ASP A 58 30.49 -15.97 -14.80
C ASP A 58 30.30 -15.01 -13.63
N LEU A 59 31.21 -14.05 -13.43
CA LEU A 59 31.06 -13.03 -12.38
C LEU A 59 29.89 -12.07 -12.68
N VAL A 60 29.76 -11.66 -13.94
CA VAL A 60 28.61 -10.86 -14.41
C VAL A 60 27.32 -11.67 -14.32
N ARG A 61 27.35 -12.99 -14.59
CA ARG A 61 26.19 -13.88 -14.44
C ARG A 61 25.69 -13.97 -13.00
N THR A 62 26.58 -14.11 -12.03
CA THR A 62 26.18 -14.26 -10.62
C THR A 62 25.61 -12.96 -10.05
N LEU A 63 26.23 -11.80 -10.35
CA LEU A 63 25.68 -10.48 -9.99
C LEU A 63 24.34 -10.19 -10.70
N SER A 64 24.20 -10.57 -11.98
CA SER A 64 22.96 -10.39 -12.73
C SER A 64 21.84 -11.27 -12.18
N THR A 65 22.15 -12.49 -11.74
CA THR A 65 21.16 -13.42 -11.20
C THR A 65 20.65 -12.95 -9.83
N ASP A 66 21.53 -12.47 -8.96
CA ASP A 66 21.15 -11.95 -7.63
C ASP A 66 20.41 -10.61 -7.72
N ALA A 67 20.83 -9.70 -8.60
CA ALA A 67 20.10 -8.44 -8.85
C ALA A 67 18.73 -8.69 -9.47
N THR A 68 18.60 -9.69 -10.34
CA THR A 68 17.31 -10.09 -10.92
C THR A 68 16.41 -10.74 -9.86
N ALA A 69 16.96 -11.54 -8.95
CA ALA A 69 16.20 -12.16 -7.87
C ALA A 69 15.61 -11.12 -6.91
N LEU A 70 16.40 -10.12 -6.50
CA LEU A 70 15.93 -9.01 -5.64
C LEU A 70 14.82 -8.18 -6.31
N LEU A 71 14.96 -7.87 -7.59
CA LEU A 71 13.94 -7.13 -8.35
C LEU A 71 12.65 -7.94 -8.49
N VAL A 72 12.74 -9.25 -8.74
CA VAL A 72 11.57 -10.12 -8.85
C VAL A 72 10.81 -10.20 -7.52
N ASP A 73 11.52 -10.25 -6.39
CA ASP A 73 10.90 -10.25 -5.06
C ASP A 73 10.21 -8.93 -4.73
N GLU A 74 10.84 -7.81 -5.05
CA GLU A 74 10.29 -6.47 -4.80
C GLU A 74 9.10 -6.16 -5.72
N ILE A 75 9.11 -6.64 -6.97
CA ILE A 75 7.94 -6.62 -7.87
C ILE A 75 6.82 -7.51 -7.33
N THR A 76 7.16 -8.66 -6.75
CA THR A 76 6.16 -9.58 -6.19
C THR A 76 5.52 -8.99 -4.93
N LEU A 77 6.30 -8.29 -4.11
CA LEU A 77 5.81 -7.54 -2.94
C LEU A 77 4.98 -6.33 -3.37
N ALA A 78 5.48 -5.51 -4.30
CA ALA A 78 4.76 -4.35 -4.85
C ALA A 78 3.46 -4.75 -5.55
N LYS A 79 3.42 -5.93 -6.20
CA LYS A 79 2.19 -6.49 -6.75
C LYS A 79 1.23 -6.87 -5.64
N LYS A 80 1.70 -7.47 -4.55
CA LYS A 80 0.86 -7.87 -3.40
C LYS A 80 0.28 -6.64 -2.69
N GLU A 81 1.12 -5.65 -2.43
CA GLU A 81 0.76 -4.39 -1.79
C GLU A 81 -0.12 -3.52 -2.70
N GLY A 82 0.19 -3.47 -4.01
CA GLY A 82 -0.63 -2.81 -5.02
C GLY A 82 -2.02 -3.45 -5.18
N LEU A 83 -2.13 -4.78 -5.13
CA LEU A 83 -3.42 -5.47 -5.11
C LEU A 83 -4.22 -5.16 -3.84
N GLN A 84 -3.53 -5.00 -2.71
CA GLN A 84 -4.13 -4.66 -1.42
C GLN A 84 -4.65 -3.21 -1.41
N ALA A 85 -3.85 -2.27 -1.93
CA ALA A 85 -4.25 -0.88 -2.15
C ALA A 85 -5.47 -0.78 -3.09
N VAL A 86 -5.48 -1.53 -4.19
CA VAL A 86 -6.64 -1.61 -5.09
C VAL A 86 -7.86 -2.20 -4.38
N SER A 87 -7.67 -3.18 -3.49
CA SER A 87 -8.78 -3.77 -2.71
C SER A 87 -9.40 -2.76 -1.74
N ASP A 88 -8.60 -1.89 -1.13
CA ASP A 88 -9.08 -0.86 -0.22
C ASP A 88 -9.78 0.28 -0.97
N VAL A 89 -9.30 0.62 -2.16
CA VAL A 89 -10.01 1.54 -3.07
C VAL A 89 -11.40 0.97 -3.45
N LYS A 90 -11.52 -0.34 -3.70
CA LYS A 90 -12.84 -0.96 -3.99
C LYS A 90 -13.82 -0.81 -2.84
N LYS A 91 -13.39 -1.01 -1.59
CA LYS A 91 -14.26 -0.84 -0.40
C LYS A 91 -14.77 0.60 -0.31
N SER A 92 -13.90 1.57 -0.54
CA SER A 92 -14.25 3.00 -0.55
C SER A 92 -15.27 3.33 -1.66
N ILE A 93 -15.11 2.77 -2.86
CA ILE A 93 -16.06 2.96 -3.96
C ILE A 93 -17.45 2.39 -3.60
N ILE A 94 -17.50 1.19 -3.04
CA ILE A 94 -18.77 0.57 -2.62
C ILE A 94 -19.47 1.44 -1.57
N ALA A 95 -18.73 1.95 -0.58
CA ALA A 95 -19.28 2.84 0.44
C ALA A 95 -19.87 4.13 -0.17
N VAL A 96 -19.19 4.74 -1.13
CA VAL A 96 -19.70 5.93 -1.84
C VAL A 96 -20.96 5.61 -2.64
N ILE A 97 -21.05 4.45 -3.29
CA ILE A 97 -22.24 4.04 -4.04
C ILE A 97 -23.43 3.85 -3.08
N VAL A 98 -23.23 3.14 -1.98
CA VAL A 98 -24.28 2.90 -0.97
C VAL A 98 -24.75 4.21 -0.34
N ALA A 99 -23.81 5.10 0.02
CA ALA A 99 -24.13 6.43 0.52
C ALA A 99 -24.90 7.24 -0.53
N GLY A 100 -24.48 7.20 -1.80
CA GLY A 100 -25.17 7.87 -2.91
C GLY A 100 -26.61 7.39 -3.10
N ILE A 101 -26.83 6.07 -3.08
CA ILE A 101 -28.19 5.48 -3.15
C ILE A 101 -29.03 5.92 -1.95
N THR A 102 -28.47 5.88 -0.74
CA THR A 102 -29.16 6.26 0.49
C THR A 102 -29.56 7.73 0.47
N LEU A 103 -28.63 8.62 0.09
CA LEU A 103 -28.87 10.05 -0.01
C LEU A 103 -29.91 10.36 -1.10
N PHE A 104 -29.86 9.66 -2.22
CA PHE A 104 -30.82 9.78 -3.31
C PHE A 104 -32.23 9.38 -2.84
N ALA A 105 -32.37 8.21 -2.20
CA ALA A 105 -33.64 7.76 -1.66
C ALA A 105 -34.21 8.76 -0.64
N GLY A 106 -33.38 9.24 0.30
CA GLY A 106 -33.78 10.27 1.26
C GLY A 106 -34.25 11.56 0.57
N THR A 107 -33.56 12.00 -0.48
CA THR A 107 -33.94 13.20 -1.26
C THR A 107 -35.33 13.07 -1.88
N LEU A 108 -35.71 11.89 -2.38
CA LEU A 108 -37.05 11.64 -2.91
C LEU A 108 -38.14 11.82 -1.84
N PHE A 109 -37.91 11.30 -0.62
CA PHE A 109 -38.83 11.49 0.51
C PHE A 109 -38.90 12.96 0.95
N LEU A 110 -37.76 13.68 0.94
CA LEU A 110 -37.73 15.11 1.22
C LEU A 110 -38.54 15.91 0.19
N MET A 111 -38.41 15.61 -1.11
CA MET A 111 -39.23 16.24 -2.16
C MET A 111 -40.72 15.96 -1.97
N GLN A 112 -41.07 14.71 -1.63
CA GLN A 112 -42.45 14.34 -1.38
C GLN A 112 -43.02 15.09 -0.17
N SER A 113 -42.27 15.14 0.93
CA SER A 113 -42.64 15.89 2.13
C SER A 113 -42.76 17.39 1.85
N ALA A 114 -41.85 17.98 1.08
CA ALA A 114 -41.90 19.38 0.72
C ALA A 114 -43.13 19.70 -0.15
N THR A 115 -43.43 18.84 -1.13
CA THR A 115 -44.59 18.99 -2.00
C THR A 115 -45.89 18.91 -1.21
N TYR A 116 -46.03 17.92 -0.32
CA TYR A 116 -47.19 17.81 0.57
C TYR A 116 -47.30 18.98 1.54
N GLY A 117 -46.19 19.44 2.12
CA GLY A 117 -46.18 20.60 3.01
C GLY A 117 -46.66 21.89 2.33
N LEU A 118 -46.17 22.19 1.13
CA LEU A 118 -46.65 23.35 0.36
C LEU A 118 -48.07 23.15 -0.19
N ALA A 119 -48.50 21.91 -0.44
CA ALA A 119 -49.85 21.63 -0.90
C ALA A 119 -50.93 22.00 0.15
N LEU A 120 -50.55 22.20 1.42
CA LEU A 120 -51.45 22.71 2.45
C LEU A 120 -51.76 24.21 2.27
N THR A 121 -50.90 24.97 1.58
CA THR A 121 -51.07 26.42 1.40
C THR A 121 -51.46 26.80 -0.02
N MET A 122 -51.25 25.92 -1.00
CA MET A 122 -51.56 26.17 -2.42
C MET A 122 -51.96 24.89 -3.17
N PRO A 123 -52.54 24.98 -4.38
CA PRO A 123 -52.89 23.80 -5.17
C PRO A 123 -51.68 22.91 -5.49
N PHE A 124 -51.92 21.59 -5.55
CA PHE A 124 -50.87 20.58 -5.72
C PHE A 124 -49.98 20.81 -6.95
N TRP A 125 -50.57 21.25 -8.07
CA TRP A 125 -49.84 21.51 -9.33
C TRP A 125 -48.81 22.64 -9.21
N MET A 126 -49.09 23.68 -8.41
CA MET A 126 -48.19 24.81 -8.20
C MET A 126 -47.06 24.44 -7.23
N SER A 127 -47.39 23.68 -6.18
CA SER A 127 -46.41 23.15 -5.23
C SER A 127 -45.36 22.27 -5.91
N SER A 128 -45.79 21.31 -6.74
CA SER A 128 -44.87 20.42 -7.46
C SER A 128 -43.97 21.18 -8.45
N LEU A 129 -44.48 22.25 -9.08
CA LEU A 129 -43.69 23.09 -9.98
C LEU A 129 -42.61 23.87 -9.23
N ILE A 130 -42.92 24.42 -8.06
CA ILE A 130 -41.95 25.17 -7.25
C ILE A 130 -40.86 24.23 -6.73
N VAL A 131 -41.26 23.11 -6.10
CA VAL A 131 -40.30 22.12 -5.57
C VAL A 131 -39.44 21.54 -6.70
N GLY A 132 -40.05 21.15 -7.82
CA GLY A 132 -39.34 20.65 -8.99
C GLY A 132 -38.38 21.69 -9.58
N GLY A 133 -38.79 22.96 -9.63
CA GLY A 133 -37.95 24.06 -10.09
C GLY A 133 -36.72 24.27 -9.21
N VAL A 134 -36.90 24.29 -7.89
CA VAL A 134 -35.79 24.43 -6.92
C VAL A 134 -34.82 23.26 -7.04
N VAL A 135 -35.32 22.03 -7.10
CA VAL A 135 -34.46 20.84 -7.23
C VAL A 135 -33.72 20.82 -8.56
N THR A 136 -34.38 21.21 -9.66
CA THR A 136 -33.74 21.33 -10.97
C THR A 136 -32.58 22.33 -10.92
N LEU A 137 -32.76 23.47 -10.26
CA LEU A 137 -31.71 24.49 -10.11
C LEU A 137 -30.51 23.95 -9.32
N VAL A 138 -30.76 23.26 -8.20
CA VAL A 138 -29.70 22.61 -7.40
C VAL A 138 -28.97 21.55 -8.21
N GLY A 139 -29.71 20.72 -8.97
CA GLY A 139 -29.13 19.70 -9.84
C GLY A 139 -28.22 20.29 -10.92
N LEU A 140 -28.63 21.39 -11.55
CA LEU A 140 -27.81 22.12 -12.52
C LEU A 140 -26.49 22.60 -11.90
N ILE A 141 -26.55 23.24 -10.73
CA ILE A 141 -25.34 23.72 -10.02
C ILE A 141 -24.40 22.54 -9.72
N LEU A 142 -24.94 21.41 -9.25
CA LEU A 142 -24.15 20.24 -8.92
C LEU A 142 -23.48 19.62 -10.16
N VAL A 143 -24.17 19.58 -11.30
CA VAL A 143 -23.58 19.10 -12.57
C VAL A 143 -22.43 19.99 -13.02
N PHE A 144 -22.57 21.31 -12.92
CA PHE A 144 -21.48 22.23 -13.26
C PHE A 144 -20.29 22.06 -12.33
N TRP A 145 -20.55 21.87 -11.04
CA TRP A 145 -19.50 21.62 -10.06
C TRP A 145 -18.78 20.28 -10.29
N ALA A 146 -19.54 19.21 -10.57
CA ALA A 146 -19.00 17.90 -10.91
C ALA A 146 -18.14 17.93 -12.19
N LYS A 147 -18.58 18.65 -13.24
CA LYS A 147 -17.78 18.84 -14.46
C LYS A 147 -16.49 19.62 -14.20
N SER A 148 -16.50 20.57 -13.27
CA SER A 148 -15.29 21.30 -12.87
C SER A 148 -14.27 20.37 -12.20
N LEU A 149 -14.74 19.49 -11.31
CA LEU A 149 -13.89 18.48 -10.67
C LEU A 149 -13.36 17.43 -11.66
N ALA A 150 -14.19 17.00 -12.61
CA ALA A 150 -13.82 16.00 -13.62
C ALA A 150 -13.02 16.57 -14.81
N SER A 151 -12.78 17.89 -14.87
CA SER A 151 -12.07 18.49 -15.99
C SER A 151 -10.59 18.03 -16.02
N PRO A 152 -10.09 17.53 -17.17
CA PRO A 152 -8.72 17.01 -17.30
C PRO A 152 -7.62 18.01 -16.92
N LYS A 153 -7.91 19.31 -16.93
CA LYS A 153 -7.00 20.36 -16.46
C LYS A 153 -6.64 20.22 -14.98
N ASN A 154 -7.53 19.66 -14.15
CA ASN A 154 -7.30 19.41 -12.73
C ASN A 154 -6.77 18.00 -12.45
N LEU A 155 -6.69 17.16 -13.50
CA LEU A 155 -6.10 15.82 -13.46
C LEU A 155 -4.69 15.79 -14.05
N LYS A 156 -4.04 16.95 -14.19
CA LYS A 156 -2.59 16.97 -14.44
C LYS A 156 -1.90 16.59 -13.13
N PRO A 157 -1.14 15.49 -13.08
CA PRO A 157 -0.21 15.26 -11.99
C PRO A 157 0.97 16.22 -12.18
N ASP A 158 0.76 17.51 -11.87
CA ASP A 158 1.75 18.56 -12.07
C ASP A 158 3.02 18.31 -11.23
N ALA A 159 2.94 17.48 -10.17
CA ALA A 159 4.10 17.11 -9.35
C ALA A 159 4.84 15.82 -9.80
N THR A 160 4.18 14.91 -10.51
CA THR A 160 4.74 13.56 -10.82
C THR A 160 5.17 13.42 -12.28
N ALA A 161 4.49 14.09 -13.22
CA ALA A 161 4.89 14.05 -14.62
C ALA A 161 6.17 14.86 -14.89
N GLU A 162 6.41 15.91 -14.10
CA GLU A 162 7.59 16.78 -14.25
C GLU A 162 8.86 16.13 -13.69
N THR A 163 8.76 15.41 -12.57
CA THR A 163 9.85 14.58 -12.03
C THR A 163 10.22 13.45 -12.99
N LEU A 164 9.23 12.74 -13.54
CA LEU A 164 9.47 11.70 -14.55
C LEU A 164 10.09 12.24 -15.85
N ARG A 165 9.74 13.47 -16.27
CA ARG A 165 10.38 14.12 -17.44
C ARG A 165 11.80 14.59 -17.13
N LYS A 166 12.06 15.05 -15.91
CA LYS A 166 13.39 15.51 -15.49
C LYS A 166 14.40 14.36 -15.49
N ASP A 167 13.99 13.19 -15.00
CA ASP A 167 14.85 11.99 -15.00
C ASP A 167 15.17 11.50 -16.42
N LYS A 168 14.18 11.52 -17.33
CA LYS A 168 14.42 11.15 -18.73
C LYS A 168 15.42 12.07 -19.43
N ASN A 169 15.39 13.37 -19.13
CA ASN A 169 16.33 14.32 -19.70
C ASN A 169 17.74 14.16 -19.11
N MET A 170 17.86 13.84 -17.82
CA MET A 170 19.16 13.56 -17.20
C MET A 170 19.82 12.28 -17.74
N LEU A 171 19.01 11.28 -18.11
CA LEU A 171 19.49 10.06 -18.76
C LEU A 171 19.87 10.28 -20.23
N ALA A 172 19.15 11.15 -20.94
CA ALA A 172 19.48 11.49 -22.32
C ALA A 172 20.77 12.33 -22.42
N ASP A 173 21.02 13.22 -21.45
CA ASP A 173 22.24 14.04 -21.38
C ASP A 173 23.49 13.22 -21.05
N HIS A 174 23.36 12.06 -20.41
CA HIS A 174 24.49 11.18 -20.10
C HIS A 174 24.86 10.21 -21.23
N VAL A 175 24.11 10.20 -22.34
CA VAL A 175 24.32 9.27 -23.47
C VAL A 175 24.83 10.01 -24.73
N ASN A 176 25.11 11.30 -24.64
CA ASN A 176 25.73 12.11 -25.69
C ASN A 176 26.95 12.88 -25.17
#